data_AF-A0A661NAT2-F1
#
_entry.id   AF-A0A661NAT2-F1
#
_cell.length_a   1.000
_cell.length_b   1.000
_cell.length_c   1.000
_cell.angle_alpha   90.00
_cell.angle_beta   90.00
_cell.angle_gamma   90.00
#
_symmetry.space_group_name_H-M   'P 1'
#
loop_
_entity.id
_entity.type
_entity.pdbx_description
1 polymer ?
#
loop_
_entity_poly.entity_id
_entity_poly.type
_entity_poly.pdbx_seq_one_letter_code
_entity_poly.pdbx_strand_id
1 'polypeptide(L)'
;ALQSATLLSSLGRFRKTGYRVLVGPSRKSFIAELAPNRGGELPAADDRLGGTAAAVAICVAAGVDAVRVHDVHVMSQLVRFGQALRDSGEGPS
;
A
#
# COMPACT_ATOMS: atom_id res chain seq x y z
N ALA A 1 0.77 5.13 -14.59
CA ALA A 1 1.12 4.11 -13.57
C ALA A 1 2.53 4.21 -12.99
N LEU A 2 3.58 4.27 -13.82
CA LEU A 2 4.97 4.11 -13.38
C LEU A 2 5.40 5.12 -12.31
N GLN A 3 4.99 6.39 -12.41
CA GLN A 3 5.28 7.39 -11.40
C GLN A 3 4.77 6.99 -10.01
N SER A 4 3.53 6.49 -9.91
CA SER A 4 2.95 6.04 -8.63
C SER A 4 3.71 4.83 -8.07
N ALA A 5 4.09 3.88 -8.92
CA ALA A 5 4.91 2.75 -8.51
C ALA A 5 6.28 3.20 -7.97
N THR A 6 6.94 4.13 -8.66
CA THR A 6 8.23 4.71 -8.22
C THR A 6 8.11 5.44 -6.88
N LEU A 7 7.01 6.17 -6.65
CA LEU A 7 6.77 6.81 -5.35
C LEU A 7 6.58 5.77 -4.24
N LEU A 8 5.82 4.71 -4.48
CA LEU A 8 5.60 3.62 -3.51
C LEU A 8 6.89 2.84 -3.20
N SER A 9 7.75 2.60 -4.19
CA SER A 9 9.05 1.95 -3.96
C SER A 9 10.07 2.87 -3.29
N SER A 10 9.81 4.18 -3.26
CA SER A 10 10.71 5.19 -2.70
C SER A 10 10.24 5.75 -1.35
N LEU A 11 9.27 5.12 -0.67
CA LEU A 11 8.66 5.63 0.57
C LEU A 11 9.67 5.94 1.68
N GLY A 12 10.76 5.18 1.77
CA GLY A 12 11.84 5.45 2.72
C GLY A 12 12.48 6.84 2.58
N ARG A 13 12.47 7.43 1.38
CA ARG A 13 12.98 8.81 1.15
C ARG A 13 12.08 9.85 1.79
N PHE A 14 10.77 9.65 1.74
CA PHE A 14 9.81 10.57 2.37
C PHE A 14 9.89 10.51 3.88
N ARG A 15 10.10 9.32 4.45
CA ARG A 15 10.28 9.17 5.91
C ARG A 15 11.52 9.90 6.45
N LYS A 16 12.58 10.04 5.64
CA LYS A 16 13.78 10.79 6.01
C LYS A 16 13.58 12.30 6.12
N THR A 17 12.42 12.83 5.71
CA THR A 17 12.11 14.27 5.80
C THR A 17 11.78 14.73 7.23
N GLY A 18 11.53 13.80 8.16
CA GLY A 18 11.11 14.11 9.54
C GLY A 18 9.62 14.39 9.70
N TYR A 19 8.86 14.49 8.60
CA TYR A 19 7.40 14.62 8.63
C TYR A 19 6.70 13.26 8.64
N ARG A 20 5.50 13.24 9.20
CA ARG A 20 4.58 12.09 9.11
C ARG A 20 4.12 11.89 7.66
N VAL A 21 4.13 10.65 7.21
CA VAL A 21 3.77 10.27 5.84
C VAL A 21 2.39 9.60 5.82
N LEU A 22 1.49 10.11 4.97
CA LEU A 22 0.20 9.49 4.66
C LEU A 22 0.15 9.08 3.19
N VAL A 23 -0.30 7.85 2.91
CA VAL A 23 -0.42 7.33 1.53
C VAL A 23 -1.86 6.89 1.25
N GLY A 24 -2.42 7.28 0.09
CA GLY A 24 -3.78 6.93 -0.31
C GLY A 24 -3.83 6.14 -1.62
N PRO A 25 -3.42 4.85 -1.65
CA PRO A 25 -3.37 4.07 -2.89
C PRO A 25 -4.74 3.50 -3.29
N SER A 26 -5.71 3.50 -2.37
CA SER A 26 -6.98 2.77 -2.52
C SER A 26 -7.76 3.13 -3.79
N ARG A 27 -8.04 2.10 -4.59
CA ARG A 27 -8.83 2.14 -5.84
C ARG A 27 -8.28 3.06 -6.94
N LYS A 28 -7.03 3.54 -6.83
CA LYS A 28 -6.42 4.45 -7.81
C LYS A 28 -6.16 3.76 -9.16
N SER A 29 -6.24 4.52 -10.25
CA SER A 29 -6.13 4.00 -11.64
C SER A 29 -4.81 3.29 -11.93
N PHE A 30 -3.70 3.72 -11.32
CA PHE A 30 -2.40 3.06 -11.51
C PHE A 30 -2.43 1.58 -11.15
N ILE A 31 -3.30 1.15 -10.22
CA ILE A 31 -3.46 -0.26 -9.87
C ILE A 31 -4.02 -1.04 -11.05
N ALA A 32 -5.05 -0.50 -11.73
CA ALA A 32 -5.63 -1.16 -12.90
C ALA A 32 -4.61 -1.25 -14.05
N GLU A 33 -3.83 -0.19 -14.27
CA GLU A 33 -2.78 -0.15 -15.28
C GLU A 33 -1.64 -1.16 -15.01
N LEU A 34 -1.27 -1.40 -13.74
CA LEU A 34 -0.17 -2.31 -13.38
C LEU A 34 -0.63 -3.76 -13.17
N ALA A 35 -1.89 -3.98 -12.81
CA ALA A 35 -2.46 -5.28 -12.53
C ALA A 35 -3.81 -5.41 -13.27
N PRO A 36 -3.78 -5.56 -14.61
CA PRO A 36 -4.99 -5.83 -15.37
C PRO A 36 -5.56 -7.21 -15.00
N ASN A 37 -6.85 -7.40 -15.28
CA ASN A 37 -7.51 -8.70 -15.15
C ASN A 37 -6.85 -9.74 -16.07
N ARG A 38 -7.14 -11.03 -15.85
CA ARG A 38 -6.55 -12.14 -16.63
C ARG A 38 -6.72 -11.99 -18.15
N GLY A 39 -7.78 -11.30 -18.61
CA GLY A 39 -8.03 -10.99 -20.01
C GLY A 39 -7.33 -9.72 -20.56
N GLY A 40 -6.51 -9.05 -19.76
CA GLY A 40 -5.84 -7.78 -20.13
C GLY A 40 -6.69 -6.53 -19.90
N GLU A 41 -7.96 -6.69 -19.52
CA GLU A 41 -8.85 -5.57 -19.22
C GLU A 41 -8.47 -4.85 -17.93
N LEU A 42 -8.60 -3.53 -17.93
CA LEU A 42 -8.37 -2.71 -16.74
C LEU A 42 -9.53 -2.91 -15.75
N PRO A 43 -9.28 -3.38 -14.51
CA PRO A 43 -10.34 -3.55 -13.52
C PRO A 43 -11.03 -2.22 -13.17
N ALA A 44 -12.33 -2.30 -12.89
CA ALA A 44 -13.09 -1.17 -12.34
C ALA A 44 -12.53 -0.75 -10.97
N ALA A 45 -12.91 0.44 -10.48
CA ALA A 45 -12.38 0.95 -9.22
C ALA A 45 -12.58 -0.01 -8.04
N ASP A 46 -13.73 -0.69 -8.00
CA ASP A 46 -14.13 -1.57 -6.92
C ASP A 46 -13.44 -2.95 -6.98
N ASP A 47 -12.97 -3.36 -8.16
CA ASP A 47 -12.24 -4.61 -8.37
C ASP A 47 -10.74 -4.48 -8.04
N ARG A 48 -10.28 -3.31 -7.59
CA ARG A 48 -8.86 -3.04 -7.27
C ARG A 48 -8.50 -3.36 -5.82
N LEU A 49 -9.31 -4.14 -5.11
CA LEU A 49 -9.09 -4.46 -3.69
C LEU A 49 -7.75 -5.16 -3.47
N GLY A 50 -7.43 -6.18 -4.29
CA GLY A 50 -6.16 -6.92 -4.18
C GLY A 50 -4.93 -6.04 -4.40
N GLY A 51 -4.93 -5.24 -5.46
CA GLY A 51 -3.84 -4.28 -5.71
C GLY A 51 -3.76 -3.16 -4.67
N THR A 52 -4.90 -2.75 -4.10
CA THR A 52 -4.94 -1.82 -2.97
C THR A 52 -4.27 -2.44 -1.75
N ALA A 53 -4.62 -3.68 -1.40
CA ALA A 53 -4.03 -4.42 -0.30
C ALA A 53 -2.51 -4.56 -0.47
N ALA A 54 -2.05 -4.92 -1.66
CA ALA A 54 -0.62 -5.00 -1.96
C ALA A 54 0.10 -3.66 -1.75
N ALA A 55 -0.46 -2.55 -2.24
CA ALA A 55 0.12 -1.23 -2.04
C ALA A 55 0.14 -0.81 -0.55
N VAL A 56 -0.91 -1.13 0.21
CA VAL A 56 -0.96 -0.88 1.66
C VAL A 56 0.07 -1.74 2.39
N ALA A 57 0.27 -3.00 2.01
CA ALA A 57 1.30 -3.86 2.60
C ALA A 57 2.71 -3.28 2.42
N ILE A 58 3.02 -2.71 1.24
CA ILE A 58 4.27 -1.98 1.01
C ILE A 58 4.39 -0.74 1.91
N CYS A 59 3.30 0.00 2.12
CA CYS A 59 3.29 1.14 3.05
C CYS A 59 3.59 0.70 4.49
N VAL A 60 3.01 -0.43 4.93
CA VAL A 60 3.27 -1.02 6.24
C VAL A 60 4.73 -1.44 6.36
N ALA A 61 5.26 -2.18 5.38
CA ALA A 61 6.67 -2.59 5.37
C ALA A 61 7.64 -1.39 5.41
N ALA A 62 7.31 -0.29 4.71
CA ALA A 62 8.09 0.94 4.73
C ALA A 62 7.93 1.76 6.04
N GLY A 63 6.99 1.39 6.91
CA GLY A 63 6.69 2.07 8.17
C GLY A 63 6.06 3.46 7.98
N VAL A 64 5.19 3.61 6.98
CA VAL A 64 4.36 4.80 6.78
C VAL A 64 3.43 5.01 7.98
N ASP A 65 3.18 6.26 8.36
CA ASP A 65 2.41 6.62 9.55
C ASP A 65 0.89 6.43 9.40
N ALA A 66 0.36 6.64 8.18
CA ALA A 66 -1.06 6.48 7.91
C ALA A 66 -1.35 6.02 6.47
N VAL A 67 -2.44 5.27 6.31
CA VAL A 67 -3.00 4.94 4.99
C VAL A 67 -4.46 5.41 4.90
N ARG A 68 -4.82 5.99 3.75
CA ARG A 68 -6.22 6.37 3.45
C ARG A 68 -6.85 5.32 2.53
N VAL A 69 -7.91 4.69 3.00
CA VAL A 69 -8.57 3.56 2.32
C VAL A 69 -10.09 3.71 2.32
N HIS A 70 -10.75 3.09 1.34
CA HIS A 70 -12.22 2.99 1.31
C HIS A 70 -12.70 1.75 2.08
N ASP A 71 -12.05 0.60 1.86
CA ASP A 71 -12.41 -0.69 2.46
C ASP A 71 -11.73 -0.91 3.82
N VAL A 72 -12.19 -0.17 4.84
CA VAL A 72 -11.54 -0.11 6.17
C VAL A 72 -11.44 -1.47 6.85
N HIS A 73 -12.47 -2.32 6.75
CA HIS A 73 -12.49 -3.63 7.44
C HIS A 73 -11.32 -4.52 7.01
N VAL A 74 -11.16 -4.74 5.70
CA VAL A 74 -10.10 -5.57 5.12
C VAL A 74 -8.72 -4.94 5.37
N MET A 75 -8.60 -3.62 5.18
CA MET A 75 -7.31 -2.94 5.30
C MET A 75 -6.84 -2.84 6.75
N SER A 76 -7.74 -2.74 7.73
CA SER A 76 -7.38 -2.75 9.15
C SER A 76 -6.78 -4.09 9.56
N GLN A 77 -7.37 -5.21 9.12
CA GLN A 77 -6.81 -6.54 9.36
C GLN A 77 -5.41 -6.68 8.74
N LEU A 78 -5.26 -6.27 7.48
CA LEU A 78 -3.96 -6.29 6.79
C LEU A 78 -2.91 -5.47 7.52
N VAL A 79 -3.24 -4.25 7.94
CA VAL A 79 -2.29 -3.37 8.67
C VAL A 79 -1.86 -4.03 9.98
N ARG A 80 -2.80 -4.52 10.79
CA ARG A 80 -2.48 -5.16 12.07
C ARG A 80 -1.60 -6.39 11.88
N PHE A 81 -1.93 -7.24 10.92
CA PHE A 81 -1.14 -8.43 10.62
C PHE A 81 0.24 -8.08 10.07
N GLY A 82 0.32 -7.15 9.11
CA GLY A 82 1.59 -6.72 8.52
C GLY A 82 2.52 -6.02 9.52
N GLN A 83 1.96 -5.25 10.47
CA GLN A 83 2.72 -4.68 11.59
C GLN A 83 3.29 -5.79 12.47
N ALA A 84 2.46 -6.75 12.90
CA ALA A 84 2.92 -7.87 13.72
C ALA A 84 4.07 -8.67 13.05
N LEU A 85 3.99 -8.89 11.73
CA LEU A 85 5.05 -9.57 10.98
C LEU A 85 6.35 -8.76 10.92
N ARG A 86 6.25 -7.46 10.64
CA ARG A 86 7.41 -6.56 10.57
C ARG A 86 8.12 -6.49 11.92
N ASP A 87 7.35 -6.33 12.99
CA ASP A 87 7.87 -6.16 14.34
C ASP A 87 8.44 -7.49 14.89
N SER A 88 8.01 -8.66 14.37
CA SER A 88 8.60 -9.96 14.72
C SER A 88 10.00 -10.20 14.14
N GLY A 89 10.37 -9.47 13.07
CA GLY A 89 11.69 -9.55 12.45
C GLY A 89 12.74 -8.63 13.08
N GLU A 90 12.30 -7.64 13.84
CA GLU A 90 13.15 -6.79 14.67
C GLU A 90 13.18 -7.40 16.08
N GLY A 91 14.21 -8.19 16.40
CA GLY A 91 14.42 -8.67 17.78
C GLY A 91 14.48 -7.50 18.78
N PRO A 92 14.22 -7.74 20.07
CA PRO A 92 14.16 -6.67 21.06
C PRO A 92 15.48 -5.89 21.06
N SER A 93 15.40 -4.60 20.74
CA SER A 93 16.47 -3.62 20.93
C SER A 93 16.72 -3.37 22.42
#